data_AF-A0A5E8HB18-F1
#
_entry.id   AF-A0A5E8HB18-F1
#
_cell.length_a   1.000
_cell.length_b   1.000
_cell.length_c   1.000
_cell.angle_alpha   90.00
_cell.angle_beta   90.00
_cell.angle_gamma   90.00
#
_symmetry.space_group_name_H-M   'P 1'
#
loop_
_entity.id
_entity.type
_entity.pdbx_description
1 polymer ?
#
loop_
_entity_poly.entity_id
_entity_poly.type
_entity_poly.pdbx_seq_one_letter_code
_entity_poly.pdbx_strand_id
1 'polypeptide(L)'
;MFRIKYFTLFTVFFLFSQCKSLQTQDPFYNSPAQVNLSSDFKINLVELGFYRKIGADWWGEDFYVATFEVTNLSKNFRFYSICDRKLPESYFEYSAKKSTFGRHYETSPARFEKSDFVNGFPEMKLLVEITNPELVPTATYGNKAVFPKVSGNTYAAAMTACYYGIPMSRDTDGGETNTGWIGQNGGKGTIRAIYSVPAGARFLKFEQQKYYSANLERFEKQK
;
A
#
# COMPACT_ATOMS: atom_id res chain seq x y z
N MET A 1 12.63 -68.22 9.12
CA MET A 1 11.34 -67.54 8.93
C MET A 1 11.48 -66.10 9.43
N PHE A 2 11.23 -65.14 8.54
CA PHE A 2 11.68 -63.74 8.57
C PHE A 2 11.05 -62.91 9.69
N ARG A 3 11.89 -62.25 10.51
CA ARG A 3 11.48 -61.08 11.30
C ARG A 3 12.59 -60.03 11.20
N ILE A 4 12.19 -58.76 11.18
CA ILE A 4 13.05 -57.56 11.15
C ILE A 4 13.55 -57.17 9.74
N LYS A 5 12.65 -56.73 8.86
CA LYS A 5 13.00 -55.85 7.73
C LYS A 5 12.03 -54.69 7.47
N TYR A 6 10.97 -54.53 8.28
CA TYR A 6 9.93 -53.53 8.04
C TYR A 6 9.90 -52.37 9.04
N PHE A 7 10.68 -52.45 10.14
CA PHE A 7 10.64 -51.41 11.17
C PHE A 7 11.50 -50.18 10.85
N THR A 8 12.52 -50.34 10.00
CA THR A 8 13.48 -49.27 9.66
C THR A 8 13.01 -48.38 8.50
N LEU A 9 12.11 -48.85 7.64
CA LEU A 9 11.62 -48.04 6.51
C LEU A 9 10.54 -47.04 6.94
N PHE A 10 9.75 -47.38 7.97
CA PHE A 10 8.67 -46.53 8.47
C PHE A 10 9.17 -45.37 9.36
N THR A 11 10.28 -45.55 10.06
CA THR A 11 10.89 -44.51 10.92
C THR A 11 11.59 -43.43 10.11
N VAL A 12 12.15 -43.76 8.94
CA VAL A 12 12.76 -42.77 8.04
C VAL A 12 11.70 -41.89 7.37
N PHE A 13 10.55 -42.45 6.97
CA PHE A 13 9.44 -41.66 6.40
C PHE A 13 8.81 -40.68 7.40
N PHE A 14 8.80 -41.01 8.69
CA PHE A 14 8.26 -40.13 9.74
C PHE A 14 9.18 -38.95 10.09
N LEU A 15 10.50 -39.08 9.86
CA LEU A 15 11.45 -37.97 10.06
C LEU A 15 11.41 -36.95 8.91
N PHE A 16 11.06 -37.37 7.69
CA PHE A 16 10.87 -36.45 6.56
C PHE A 16 9.50 -35.74 6.56
N SER A 17 8.48 -36.26 7.26
CA SER A 17 7.17 -35.61 7.35
C SER A 17 7.08 -34.51 8.42
N GLN A 18 8.15 -34.29 9.20
CA GLN A 18 8.22 -33.24 10.23
C GLN A 18 8.94 -31.97 9.77
N CYS A 19 9.41 -31.91 8.52
CA CYS A 19 9.57 -30.63 7.82
C CYS A 19 8.18 -30.11 7.42
N LYS A 20 7.33 -29.84 8.42
CA LYS A 20 6.40 -28.74 8.25
C LYS A 20 7.31 -27.56 7.93
N SER A 21 7.22 -27.06 6.71
CA SER A 21 7.74 -25.73 6.44
C SER A 21 7.24 -24.88 7.60
N LEU A 22 8.13 -24.09 8.22
CA LEU A 22 7.64 -22.86 8.78
C LEU A 22 6.91 -22.20 7.60
N GLN A 23 5.60 -22.40 7.50
CA GLN A 23 4.72 -21.48 6.84
C GLN A 23 4.90 -20.22 7.67
N THR A 24 5.93 -19.45 7.32
CA THR A 24 5.95 -18.01 7.51
C THR A 24 4.63 -17.55 6.92
N GLN A 25 3.60 -17.46 7.76
CA GLN A 25 2.47 -16.62 7.45
C GLN A 25 3.10 -15.25 7.20
N ASP A 26 2.94 -14.79 5.97
CA ASP A 26 3.41 -13.47 5.57
C ASP A 26 2.95 -12.45 6.61
N PRO A 27 3.85 -11.58 7.08
CA PRO A 27 3.56 -10.75 8.25
C PRO A 27 2.39 -9.83 7.94
N PHE A 28 1.28 -10.05 8.66
CA PHE A 28 0.12 -9.16 8.66
C PHE A 28 0.36 -8.04 9.68
N TYR A 29 0.34 -6.79 9.20
CA TYR A 29 0.53 -5.62 10.05
C TYR A 29 -0.81 -4.92 10.28
N ASN A 30 -1.37 -5.09 11.48
CA ASN A 30 -2.39 -4.19 12.00
C ASN A 30 -1.69 -3.02 12.69
N SER A 31 -1.89 -1.79 12.21
CA SER A 31 -1.35 -0.60 12.88
C SER A 31 -2.11 -0.35 14.18
N PRO A 32 -1.45 -0.40 15.35
CA PRO A 32 -2.10 -0.22 16.66
C PRO A 32 -2.44 1.26 16.96
N ALA A 33 -1.85 2.20 16.23
CA ALA A 33 -2.04 3.63 16.42
C ALA A 33 -2.15 4.33 15.06
N GLN A 34 -3.39 4.57 14.66
CA GLN A 34 -3.74 5.31 13.44
C GLN A 34 -4.34 6.66 13.84
N VAL A 35 -3.84 7.74 13.25
CA VAL A 35 -4.27 9.10 13.51
C VAL A 35 -4.86 9.69 12.24
N ASN A 36 -6.11 10.13 12.33
CA ASN A 36 -6.78 10.90 11.31
C ASN A 36 -6.56 12.39 11.55
N LEU A 37 -6.02 13.07 10.54
CA LEU A 37 -5.65 14.49 10.61
C LEU A 37 -6.60 15.37 9.79
N SER A 38 -7.37 14.77 8.88
CA SER A 38 -8.37 15.46 8.07
C SER A 38 -9.73 15.50 8.77
N SER A 39 -10.45 16.61 8.61
CA SER A 39 -11.88 16.72 8.98
C SER A 39 -12.81 16.18 7.90
N ASP A 40 -12.32 16.06 6.66
CA ASP A 40 -13.12 15.68 5.49
C ASP A 40 -13.10 14.17 5.23
N PHE A 41 -12.01 13.51 5.63
CA PHE A 41 -11.81 12.09 5.43
C PHE A 41 -11.40 11.37 6.71
N LYS A 42 -11.96 10.18 6.91
CA LYS A 42 -11.41 9.18 7.82
C LYS A 42 -10.74 8.07 7.00
N ILE A 43 -9.44 7.90 7.19
CA ILE A 43 -8.61 6.89 6.53
C ILE A 43 -8.23 5.84 7.58
N ASN A 44 -8.36 4.57 7.21
CA ASN A 44 -7.92 3.44 8.03
C ASN A 44 -7.07 2.49 7.18
N LEU A 45 -5.88 2.15 7.64
CA LEU A 45 -5.14 0.99 7.17
C LEU A 45 -5.89 -0.25 7.65
N VAL A 46 -6.39 -1.01 6.70
CA VAL A 46 -7.11 -2.28 6.92
C VAL A 46 -6.11 -3.43 6.94
N GLU A 47 -5.13 -3.40 6.05
CA GLU A 47 -4.17 -4.47 5.86
C GLU A 47 -2.87 -3.92 5.29
N LEU A 48 -1.74 -4.42 5.78
CA LEU A 48 -0.46 -4.37 5.10
C LEU A 48 0.15 -5.77 5.15
N GLY A 49 0.48 -6.32 3.99
CA GLY A 49 1.02 -7.66 3.86
C GLY A 49 2.07 -7.77 2.77
N PHE A 50 2.96 -8.75 2.91
CA PHE A 50 3.87 -9.13 1.83
C PHE A 50 3.05 -9.63 0.63
N TYR A 51 3.45 -9.22 -0.56
CA TYR A 51 2.81 -9.63 -1.81
C TYR A 51 3.66 -10.65 -2.57
N ARG A 52 4.90 -10.28 -2.88
CA ARG A 52 5.87 -11.15 -3.55
C ARG A 52 7.28 -10.55 -3.54
N LYS A 53 8.29 -11.38 -3.82
CA LYS A 53 9.65 -10.90 -4.13
C LYS A 53 9.66 -10.09 -5.42
N ILE A 54 10.58 -9.13 -5.50
CA ILE A 54 10.84 -8.34 -6.69
C ILE A 54 11.72 -9.15 -7.65
N GLY A 55 11.30 -9.23 -8.92
CA GLY A 55 12.10 -9.82 -9.99
C GLY A 55 13.14 -8.85 -10.55
N ALA A 56 13.98 -9.32 -11.48
CA ALA A 56 15.11 -8.55 -12.03
C ALA A 56 14.73 -7.23 -12.73
N ASP A 57 13.46 -7.06 -13.10
CA ASP A 57 12.97 -5.91 -13.88
C ASP A 57 12.63 -4.67 -13.03
N TRP A 58 12.84 -4.71 -11.71
CA TRP A 58 12.44 -3.62 -10.81
C TRP A 58 13.39 -3.42 -9.62
N TRP A 59 13.23 -2.31 -8.90
CA TRP A 59 14.10 -1.94 -7.77
C TRP A 59 13.51 -2.35 -6.42
N GLY A 60 14.38 -2.83 -5.52
CA GLY A 60 14.03 -3.24 -4.17
C GLY A 60 14.12 -4.76 -4.00
N GLU A 61 13.64 -5.26 -2.86
CA GLU A 61 13.65 -6.70 -2.53
C GLU A 61 12.24 -7.30 -2.59
N ASP A 62 11.26 -6.59 -2.03
CA ASP A 62 9.90 -7.10 -1.80
C ASP A 62 8.85 -6.10 -2.27
N PHE A 63 7.75 -6.63 -2.83
CA PHE A 63 6.49 -5.91 -2.94
C PHE A 63 5.61 -6.17 -1.72
N TYR A 64 5.02 -5.11 -1.19
CA TYR A 64 3.99 -5.15 -0.15
C TYR A 64 2.71 -4.50 -0.65
N VAL A 65 1.55 -5.05 -0.27
CA VAL A 65 0.24 -4.44 -0.56
C VAL A 65 -0.31 -3.86 0.73
N ALA A 66 -0.71 -2.58 0.66
CA ALA A 66 -1.43 -1.88 1.70
C ALA A 66 -2.86 -1.58 1.24
N THR A 67 -3.85 -1.97 2.03
CA THR A 67 -5.27 -1.68 1.78
C THR A 67 -5.75 -0.63 2.76
N PHE A 68 -6.29 0.46 2.24
CA PHE A 68 -6.88 1.56 3.00
C PHE A 68 -8.39 1.65 2.77
N GLU A 69 -9.17 1.77 3.84
CA GLU A 69 -10.56 2.21 3.78
C GLU A 69 -10.61 3.71 3.99
N VAL A 70 -11.26 4.43 3.08
CA VAL A 70 -11.46 5.89 3.16
C VAL A 70 -12.94 6.18 3.26
N THR A 71 -13.33 6.91 4.31
CA THR A 71 -14.70 7.37 4.53
C THR A 71 -14.76 8.88 4.34
N ASN A 72 -15.66 9.36 3.48
CA ASN A 72 -15.94 10.78 3.30
C ASN A 72 -16.91 11.26 4.39
N LEU A 73 -16.46 12.16 5.25
CA LEU A 73 -17.23 12.69 6.38
C LEU A 73 -18.07 13.92 6.01
N SER A 74 -17.90 14.45 4.80
CA SER A 74 -18.59 15.66 4.35
C SER A 74 -19.97 15.38 3.75
N LYS A 75 -20.76 16.45 3.59
CA LYS A 75 -22.08 16.41 2.93
C LYS A 75 -22.01 16.39 1.40
N ASN A 76 -20.81 16.55 0.84
CA ASN A 76 -20.56 16.65 -0.59
C ASN A 76 -19.77 15.43 -1.07
N PHE A 77 -19.86 15.13 -2.37
CA PHE A 77 -18.99 14.15 -3.00
C PHE A 77 -17.57 14.71 -3.04
N ARG A 78 -16.59 13.91 -2.63
CA ARG A 78 -15.20 14.33 -2.56
C ARG A 78 -14.33 13.40 -3.36
N PHE A 79 -13.31 13.96 -4.01
CA PHE A 79 -12.31 13.17 -4.72
C PHE A 79 -11.18 12.83 -3.75
N TYR A 80 -10.66 11.62 -3.76
CA TYR A 80 -9.52 11.23 -2.94
C TYR A 80 -8.45 10.53 -3.78
N SER A 81 -7.19 10.85 -3.49
CA SER A 81 -6.02 10.26 -4.13
C SER A 81 -4.94 9.91 -3.11
N ILE A 82 -4.24 8.80 -3.36
CA ILE A 82 -3.02 8.42 -2.62
C ILE A 82 -1.73 8.82 -3.34
N CYS A 83 -1.79 9.15 -4.63
CA CYS A 83 -0.67 9.69 -5.38
C CYS A 83 -0.63 11.22 -5.29
N ASP A 84 0.58 11.80 -5.33
CA ASP A 84 0.79 13.24 -5.59
C ASP A 84 0.60 13.57 -7.07
N ARG A 85 -0.63 13.36 -7.55
CA ARG A 85 -1.02 13.69 -8.92
C ARG A 85 -2.17 14.69 -8.90
N LYS A 86 -1.90 15.90 -9.38
CA LYS A 86 -2.92 16.89 -9.70
C LYS A 86 -3.53 16.55 -11.06
N LEU A 87 -4.84 16.42 -11.12
CA LEU A 87 -5.53 16.25 -12.38
C LEU A 87 -5.90 17.63 -12.95
N PRO A 88 -5.78 17.85 -14.27
CA PRO A 88 -6.14 19.13 -14.88
C PRO A 88 -7.61 19.46 -14.59
N GLU A 89 -7.90 20.72 -14.29
CA GLU A 89 -9.26 21.18 -14.02
C GLU A 89 -10.25 20.83 -15.15
N SER A 90 -9.78 20.83 -16.40
CA SER A 90 -10.55 20.43 -17.57
C SER A 90 -11.03 18.96 -17.52
N TYR A 91 -10.39 18.12 -16.72
CA TYR A 91 -10.76 16.72 -16.54
C TYR A 91 -11.78 16.50 -15.42
N PHE A 92 -12.10 17.55 -14.64
CA PHE A 92 -12.99 17.46 -13.49
C PHE A 92 -14.38 16.94 -13.86
N GLU A 93 -15.02 17.60 -14.82
CA GLU A 93 -16.38 17.26 -15.25
C GLU A 93 -16.43 15.85 -15.83
N TYR A 94 -15.46 15.50 -16.66
CA TYR A 94 -15.34 14.17 -17.22
C TYR A 94 -15.23 13.11 -16.10
N SER A 95 -14.33 13.33 -15.14
CA SER A 95 -14.11 12.41 -14.02
C SER A 95 -15.36 12.24 -13.17
N ALA A 96 -16.05 13.35 -12.83
CA ALA A 96 -17.28 13.31 -12.05
C ALA A 96 -18.40 12.56 -12.79
N LYS A 97 -18.63 12.86 -14.07
CA LYS A 97 -19.65 12.21 -14.92
C LYS A 97 -19.38 10.72 -15.16
N LYS A 98 -18.11 10.31 -15.25
CA LYS A 98 -17.72 8.91 -15.46
C LYS A 98 -17.61 8.09 -14.17
N SER A 99 -17.70 8.73 -13.02
CA SER A 99 -17.73 8.02 -11.74
C SER A 99 -19.04 7.25 -11.55
N THR A 100 -19.08 6.38 -10.55
CA THR A 100 -20.31 5.72 -10.07
C THR A 100 -21.37 6.71 -9.58
N PHE A 101 -21.00 7.98 -9.36
CA PHE A 101 -21.89 9.06 -8.94
C PHE A 101 -22.26 10.02 -10.07
N GLY A 102 -21.92 9.72 -11.33
CA GLY A 102 -22.10 10.62 -12.47
C GLY A 102 -23.52 11.18 -12.62
N ARG A 103 -24.54 10.36 -12.34
CA ARG A 103 -25.95 10.80 -12.37
C ARG A 103 -26.25 11.91 -11.35
N HIS A 104 -25.59 11.90 -10.19
CA HIS A 104 -25.73 12.98 -9.21
C HIS A 104 -25.05 14.27 -9.66
N TYR A 105 -23.98 14.16 -10.45
CA TYR A 105 -23.31 15.32 -11.02
C TYR A 105 -24.20 16.03 -12.05
N GLU A 106 -24.92 15.29 -12.88
CA GLU A 106 -25.84 15.85 -13.88
C GLU A 106 -26.96 16.69 -13.25
N THR A 107 -27.49 16.25 -12.10
CA THR A 107 -28.58 16.95 -11.42
C THR A 107 -28.11 17.96 -10.37
N SER A 108 -26.88 17.83 -9.86
CA SER A 108 -26.40 18.61 -8.71
C SER A 108 -24.87 18.75 -8.73
N PRO A 109 -24.28 19.42 -9.73
CA PRO A 109 -22.83 19.50 -9.89
C PRO A 109 -22.15 20.25 -8.73
N ALA A 110 -22.85 21.21 -8.10
CA ALA A 110 -22.35 21.96 -6.94
C ALA A 110 -22.07 21.09 -5.70
N ARG A 111 -22.53 19.84 -5.68
CA ARG A 111 -22.26 18.89 -4.59
C ARG A 111 -20.93 18.14 -4.74
N PHE A 112 -20.17 18.40 -5.80
CA PHE A 112 -18.87 17.76 -6.04
C PHE A 112 -17.76 18.73 -5.71
N GLU A 113 -16.95 18.39 -4.71
CA GLU A 113 -15.84 19.24 -4.24
C GLU A 113 -14.71 19.26 -5.27
N LYS A 114 -14.60 20.40 -5.96
CA LYS A 114 -13.59 20.61 -6.99
C LYS A 114 -12.19 20.86 -6.44
N SER A 115 -12.10 21.41 -5.23
CA SER A 115 -10.83 21.75 -4.59
C SER A 115 -9.93 20.52 -4.41
N ASP A 116 -10.49 19.38 -3.98
CA ASP A 116 -9.74 18.12 -3.81
C ASP A 116 -9.13 17.63 -5.12
N PHE A 117 -9.85 17.81 -6.22
CA PHE A 117 -9.45 17.35 -7.54
C PHE A 117 -8.31 18.20 -8.13
N VAL A 118 -8.41 19.53 -7.98
CA VAL A 118 -7.46 20.48 -8.58
C VAL A 118 -6.22 20.68 -7.71
N ASN A 119 -6.39 20.75 -6.39
CA ASN A 119 -5.25 20.94 -5.48
C ASN A 119 -4.41 19.68 -5.35
N GLY A 120 -5.03 18.50 -5.55
CA GLY A 120 -4.39 17.20 -5.37
C GLY A 120 -4.13 16.87 -3.91
N PHE A 121 -3.53 15.70 -3.70
CA PHE A 121 -3.21 15.16 -2.38
C PHE A 121 -1.70 14.97 -2.27
N PRO A 122 -1.08 15.20 -1.10
CA PRO A 122 0.26 14.69 -0.88
C PRO A 122 0.24 13.16 -0.99
N GLU A 123 1.34 12.57 -1.45
CA GLU A 123 1.43 11.12 -1.57
C GLU A 123 1.34 10.41 -0.20
N MET A 124 0.66 9.26 -0.17
CA MET A 124 0.72 8.30 0.93
C MET A 124 2.07 7.57 0.93
N LYS A 125 2.97 7.94 1.84
CA LYS A 125 4.31 7.35 1.93
C LYS A 125 4.34 6.19 2.91
N LEU A 126 4.95 5.08 2.51
CA LEU A 126 5.45 4.06 3.43
C LEU A 126 6.88 4.41 3.80
N LEU A 127 7.11 4.80 5.04
CA LEU A 127 8.43 5.14 5.55
C LEU A 127 9.10 3.90 6.15
N VAL A 128 10.35 3.70 5.77
CA VAL A 128 11.16 2.57 6.19
C VAL A 128 12.53 3.03 6.68
N GLU A 129 13.11 2.28 7.60
CA GLU A 129 14.48 2.49 8.08
C GLU A 129 15.41 1.44 7.48
N ILE A 130 16.61 1.87 7.08
CA ILE A 130 17.70 0.99 6.63
C ILE A 130 18.82 1.06 7.67
N THR A 131 18.93 0.01 8.48
CA THR A 131 19.91 -0.02 9.57
C THR A 131 21.31 -0.45 9.10
N ASN A 132 21.39 -1.30 8.07
CA ASN A 132 22.65 -1.74 7.48
C ASN A 132 23.15 -0.70 6.44
N PRO A 133 24.29 -0.02 6.66
CA PRO A 133 24.84 0.94 5.70
C PRO A 133 25.15 0.36 4.31
N GLU A 134 25.41 -0.94 4.22
CA GLU A 134 25.69 -1.63 2.94
C GLU A 134 24.45 -1.82 2.08
N LEU A 135 23.25 -1.73 2.69
CA LEU A 135 21.96 -1.88 2.01
C LEU A 135 21.29 -0.54 1.68
N VAL A 136 22.01 0.57 1.82
CA VAL A 136 21.48 1.89 1.49
C VAL A 136 21.07 1.93 0.01
N PRO A 137 19.81 2.27 -0.29
CA PRO A 137 19.33 2.27 -1.67
C PRO A 137 20.00 3.38 -2.50
N THR A 138 20.59 3.02 -3.63
CA THR A 138 21.27 3.93 -4.56
C THR A 138 20.61 4.01 -5.94
N ALA A 139 19.59 3.18 -6.18
CA ALA A 139 18.88 3.12 -7.45
C ALA A 139 18.26 4.47 -7.84
N THR A 140 18.38 4.83 -9.11
CA THR A 140 17.77 6.03 -9.69
C THR A 140 16.98 5.71 -10.95
N TYR A 141 15.93 6.50 -11.21
CA TYR A 141 15.14 6.47 -12.43
C TYR A 141 14.85 7.90 -12.86
N GLY A 142 15.17 8.25 -14.11
CA GLY A 142 15.04 9.63 -14.59
C GLY A 142 15.79 10.65 -13.73
N ASN A 143 17.00 10.31 -13.28
CA ASN A 143 17.85 11.11 -12.38
C ASN A 143 17.25 11.41 -10.99
N LYS A 144 16.22 10.67 -10.57
CA LYS A 144 15.65 10.76 -9.23
C LYS A 144 15.86 9.46 -8.48
N ALA A 145 16.14 9.53 -7.18
CA ALA A 145 16.22 8.34 -6.34
C ALA A 145 14.91 7.55 -6.41
N VAL A 146 14.99 6.23 -6.55
CA VAL A 146 13.82 5.34 -6.51
C VAL A 146 13.26 5.28 -5.09
N PHE A 147 14.16 5.22 -4.10
CA PHE A 147 13.83 5.27 -2.69
C PHE A 147 14.39 6.56 -2.10
N PRO A 148 13.63 7.67 -2.12
CA PRO A 148 14.15 8.95 -1.68
C PRO A 148 14.39 8.96 -0.17
N LYS A 149 15.55 9.51 0.21
CA LYS A 149 15.93 9.71 1.61
C LYS A 149 15.06 10.80 2.24
N VAL A 150 14.50 10.53 3.41
CA VAL A 150 13.66 11.48 4.15
C VAL A 150 14.49 12.18 5.24
N SER A 151 15.13 11.41 6.12
CA SER A 151 16.00 11.92 7.19
C SER A 151 16.81 10.77 7.78
N GLY A 152 18.04 11.02 8.27
CA GLY A 152 18.84 9.98 8.95
C GLY A 152 19.00 8.70 8.11
N ASN A 153 18.47 7.59 8.61
CA ASN A 153 18.42 6.29 7.90
C ASN A 153 17.01 5.94 7.38
N THR A 154 16.11 6.94 7.31
CA THR A 154 14.73 6.80 6.86
C THR A 154 14.61 7.12 5.37
N TYR A 155 13.93 6.24 4.66
CA TYR A 155 13.66 6.31 3.23
C TYR A 155 12.16 6.11 2.98
N ALA A 156 11.66 6.62 1.86
CA ALA A 156 10.32 6.28 1.39
C ALA A 156 10.40 5.07 0.46
N ALA A 157 9.55 4.07 0.70
CA ALA A 157 9.32 2.98 -0.25
C ALA A 157 8.68 3.53 -1.53
N ALA A 158 8.97 2.90 -2.67
CA ALA A 158 8.45 3.35 -3.95
C ALA A 158 7.01 2.85 -4.15
N MET A 159 6.03 3.76 -4.12
CA MET A 159 4.66 3.38 -4.48
C MET A 159 4.57 3.13 -5.98
N THR A 160 4.13 1.94 -6.30
CA THR A 160 3.90 1.52 -7.68
C THR A 160 2.69 2.27 -8.28
N ALA A 161 2.75 2.51 -9.60
CA ALA A 161 1.78 3.33 -10.35
C ALA A 161 1.76 4.85 -10.09
N CYS A 162 2.31 5.37 -8.97
CA CYS A 162 2.50 6.81 -8.79
C CYS A 162 3.82 7.30 -9.42
N TYR A 163 4.98 6.89 -8.86
CA TYR A 163 6.28 7.42 -9.29
C TYR A 163 6.95 6.65 -10.43
N TYR A 164 6.76 5.33 -10.48
CA TYR A 164 7.60 4.47 -11.32
C TYR A 164 6.82 3.65 -12.36
N GLY A 165 5.48 3.69 -12.34
CA GLY A 165 4.61 3.06 -13.34
C GLY A 165 4.91 1.58 -13.59
N ILE A 166 4.24 0.65 -12.89
CA ILE A 166 4.39 -0.77 -13.25
C ILE A 166 3.91 -0.95 -14.69
N PRO A 167 4.65 -1.64 -15.58
CA PRO A 167 4.01 -2.31 -16.69
C PRO A 167 3.09 -3.37 -16.09
N MET A 168 1.80 -3.03 -15.97
CA MET A 168 0.71 -3.84 -15.40
C MET A 168 0.46 -5.17 -16.17
N SER A 169 1.39 -5.61 -17.01
CA SER A 169 1.16 -6.56 -18.09
C SER A 169 1.53 -8.01 -17.78
N ARG A 170 2.04 -8.35 -16.59
CA ARG A 170 2.44 -9.75 -16.31
C ARG A 170 1.72 -10.47 -15.17
N ASP A 171 1.35 -9.83 -14.07
CA ASP A 171 0.56 -10.48 -12.98
C ASP A 171 -0.17 -9.42 -12.15
N THR A 172 -1.21 -8.83 -12.72
CA THR A 172 -2.09 -7.87 -12.03
C THR A 172 -3.42 -8.53 -11.71
N ASP A 173 -3.51 -9.16 -10.53
CA ASP A 173 -4.80 -9.34 -9.88
C ASP A 173 -5.38 -7.98 -9.51
N GLY A 174 -5.95 -7.27 -10.49
CA GLY A 174 -6.89 -6.14 -10.34
C GLY A 174 -6.48 -5.03 -9.37
N GLY A 175 -5.18 -4.85 -9.11
CA GLY A 175 -4.65 -3.89 -8.15
C GLY A 175 -4.69 -2.48 -8.71
N GLU A 176 -5.88 -1.93 -8.93
CA GLU A 176 -6.00 -0.50 -9.20
C GLU A 176 -5.57 0.24 -7.92
N THR A 177 -4.49 1.02 -8.02
CA THR A 177 -4.11 2.08 -7.06
C THR A 177 -5.20 3.16 -7.11
N ASN A 178 -6.40 2.82 -6.64
CA ASN A 178 -7.61 3.53 -7.00
C ASN A 178 -7.67 4.90 -6.32
N THR A 179 -7.75 5.92 -7.17
CA THR A 179 -8.11 7.30 -6.83
C THR A 179 -9.51 7.53 -7.38
N GLY A 180 -10.34 8.31 -6.71
CA GLY A 180 -11.71 8.43 -7.19
C GLY A 180 -12.63 9.24 -6.32
N TRP A 181 -13.86 9.36 -6.82
CA TRP A 181 -14.96 9.98 -6.11
C TRP A 181 -15.46 9.07 -5.00
N ILE A 182 -15.62 9.63 -3.80
CA ILE A 182 -16.18 8.96 -2.63
C ILE A 182 -17.55 9.57 -2.32
N GLY A 183 -18.54 8.71 -2.11
CA GLY A 183 -19.90 9.11 -1.76
C GLY A 183 -19.94 10.00 -0.53
N GLN A 184 -20.81 10.99 -0.53
CA GLN A 184 -21.07 11.87 0.61
C GLN A 184 -21.68 11.16 1.84
N ASN A 185 -21.74 11.86 2.97
CA ASN A 185 -22.44 11.46 4.20
C ASN A 185 -22.00 10.08 4.74
N GLY A 186 -20.69 9.86 4.86
CA GLY A 186 -20.14 8.60 5.36
C GLY A 186 -19.96 7.53 4.28
N GLY A 187 -20.01 7.90 3.00
CA GLY A 187 -19.69 7.00 1.91
C GLY A 187 -18.24 6.49 2.02
N LYS A 188 -18.02 5.24 1.62
CA LYS A 188 -16.75 4.54 1.78
C LYS A 188 -16.16 4.13 0.43
N GLY A 189 -14.83 4.17 0.35
CA GLY A 189 -14.04 3.61 -0.74
C GLY A 189 -12.89 2.77 -0.18
N THR A 190 -12.41 1.82 -0.97
CA THR A 190 -11.23 1.01 -0.66
C THR A 190 -10.14 1.27 -1.68
N ILE A 191 -8.90 1.40 -1.21
CA ILE A 191 -7.74 1.73 -2.03
C ILE A 191 -6.64 0.72 -1.72
N ARG A 192 -6.06 0.12 -2.77
CA ARG A 192 -4.95 -0.82 -2.66
C ARG A 192 -3.69 -0.17 -3.22
N ALA A 193 -2.70 0.05 -2.38
CA ALA A 193 -1.41 0.60 -2.77
C ALA A 193 -0.36 -0.50 -2.72
N ILE A 194 0.40 -0.69 -3.80
CA ILE A 194 1.52 -1.63 -3.81
C ILE A 194 2.82 -0.85 -3.68
N TYR A 195 3.66 -1.23 -2.73
CA TYR A 195 4.95 -0.59 -2.44
C TYR A 195 6.09 -1.55 -2.76
N SER A 196 7.07 -1.02 -3.49
CA SER A 196 8.38 -1.61 -3.66
C SER A 196 9.24 -1.21 -2.46
N VAL A 197 9.82 -2.18 -1.77
CA VAL A 197 10.55 -1.94 -0.51
C VAL A 197 12.05 -2.25 -0.72
N PRO A 198 12.98 -1.35 -0.32
CA PRO A 198 14.41 -1.62 -0.43
C PRO A 198 14.86 -2.76 0.50
N ALA A 199 15.96 -3.41 0.15
CA ALA A 199 16.48 -4.54 0.93
C ALA A 199 16.83 -4.13 2.37
N GLY A 200 16.56 -5.01 3.33
CA GLY A 200 16.86 -4.77 4.75
C GLY A 200 16.02 -3.67 5.42
N ALA A 201 14.91 -3.28 4.81
CA ALA A 201 14.00 -2.27 5.34
C ALA A 201 13.24 -2.73 6.59
N ARG A 202 13.21 -1.88 7.62
CA ARG A 202 12.30 -1.98 8.76
C ARG A 202 11.15 -0.99 8.57
N PHE A 203 9.90 -1.45 8.67
CA PHE A 203 8.73 -0.58 8.54
C PHE A 203 8.59 0.35 9.74
N LEU A 204 8.39 1.64 9.48
CA LEU A 204 8.23 2.67 10.50
C LEU A 204 6.79 3.14 10.59
N LYS A 205 6.26 3.70 9.50
CA LYS A 205 4.91 4.26 9.46
C LYS A 205 4.40 4.49 8.04
N PHE A 206 3.07 4.59 7.91
CA PHE A 206 2.45 5.31 6.81
C PHE A 206 2.25 6.79 7.16
N GLU A 207 2.40 7.66 6.17
CA GLU A 207 2.16 9.09 6.33
C GLU A 207 1.58 9.69 5.04
N GLN A 208 0.46 10.40 5.17
CA GLN A 208 -0.05 11.32 4.17
C GLN A 208 -0.25 12.68 4.84
N GLN A 209 0.61 13.64 4.50
CA GLN A 209 0.70 14.92 5.18
C GLN A 209 -0.69 15.60 5.30
N LYS A 210 -1.08 16.03 6.51
CA LYS A 210 -2.39 16.63 6.86
C LYS A 210 -3.61 15.70 6.78
N TYR A 211 -3.48 14.47 6.30
CA TYR A 211 -4.60 13.54 6.16
C TYR A 211 -4.52 12.39 7.16
N TYR A 212 -3.36 11.75 7.26
CA TYR A 212 -3.26 10.46 7.93
C TYR A 212 -1.84 10.12 8.38
N SER A 213 -1.73 9.41 9.49
CA SER A 213 -0.49 8.77 9.95
C SER A 213 -0.80 7.46 10.64
N ALA A 214 0.00 6.43 10.41
CA ALA A 214 -0.14 5.14 11.10
C ALA A 214 1.20 4.49 11.38
N ASN A 215 1.48 4.24 12.66
CA ASN A 215 2.74 3.62 13.07
C ASN A 215 2.72 2.12 12.76
N LEU A 216 3.84 1.62 12.23
CA LEU A 216 4.05 0.23 11.81
C LEU A 216 5.16 -0.46 12.62
N GLU A 217 5.90 0.28 13.45
CA GLU A 217 6.86 -0.30 14.38
C GLU A 217 6.16 -1.33 15.29
N ARG A 218 6.66 -2.57 15.28
CA ARG A 218 5.99 -3.77 15.78
C ARG A 218 5.47 -3.63 17.22
N PHE A 219 4.21 -4.06 17.40
CA PHE A 219 3.83 -4.95 18.50
C PHE A 219 4.80 -6.16 18.47
N GLU A 220 5.63 -6.31 19.50
CA GLU A 220 6.18 -7.63 19.80
C GLU A 220 4.99 -8.52 20.16
N LYS A 221 4.74 -9.56 19.36
CA LYS A 221 3.88 -10.66 19.78
C LYS A 221 4.59 -11.27 21.00
N GLN A 222 4.15 -10.94 22.22
CA GLN A 222 4.63 -11.62 23.41
C GLN A 222 4.46 -13.12 23.15
N LYS A 223 5.58 -13.83 23.24
CA LYS A 223 5.63 -15.29 23.09
C LYS A 223 4.84 -15.97 24.20
#